data_AF-A0A7W1IJF7-F1
#
_entry.id   AF-A0A7W1IJF7-F1
#
_cell.length_a   1.000
_cell.length_b   1.000
_cell.length_c   1.000
_cell.angle_alpha   90.00
_cell.angle_beta   90.00
_cell.angle_gamma   90.00
#
_symmetry.space_group_name_H-M   'P 1'
#
loop_
_entity.id
_entity.type
_entity.pdbx_description
1 polymer ?
#
loop_
_entity_poly.entity_id
_entity_poly.type
_entity_poly.pdbx_seq_one_letter_code
_entity_poly.pdbx_strand_id
1 'polypeptide(L)'
;MIKVLESLNDEQRAAVLATEGPVLMLAGAGSGKTKTLTHRLAYLVQEKKVDPTNILAVTFTNKAAGEMRRRVARLLNFDEDNTQYMPFLGTFHSIANRILRREAVEIGYSANFLIYDAGDSHALIKSIIKTMQLDEKQITPNAVGNVISSAKNELIGAGEYKRFATGVLQEAAAEIYPKYQLALQKAGAMDFDDLIMKLTVLLEENEAIRTKYQNQFQYIMVDEYQDTNHAQYRLIQLLAKAHQNICVVGDDWQSIYSWRGANYENILNFEKDYPKAKIVKLERNYRSTQTILDAAGAVISKNGARSEKTLWTQAGSGEKIHIVQVRDELEEGRYIVQNIQTLINNDSHLSLHDFAVLYRTNAQSRSLEESFLRYGLAYQIIGGVRFYERKEIKDVLAYVRYI
;
A
#
# COMPACT_ATOMS: atom_id res chain seq x y z
N MET A 1 29.71 11.06 17.72
CA MET A 1 28.29 10.64 17.79
C MET A 1 27.83 10.38 16.36
N ILE A 2 27.08 9.32 16.08
CA ILE A 2 26.66 8.98 14.71
C ILE A 2 25.54 9.92 14.30
N LYS A 3 25.81 10.83 13.33
CA LYS A 3 24.88 11.91 12.93
C LYS A 3 23.49 11.40 12.55
N VAL A 4 23.41 10.23 11.91
CA VAL A 4 22.15 9.58 11.53
C VAL A 4 21.30 9.21 12.75
N LEU A 5 21.86 9.06 13.95
CA LEU A 5 21.10 8.62 15.13
C LEU A 5 20.60 9.77 16.01
N GLU A 6 21.10 10.99 15.82
CA GLU A 6 20.93 12.09 16.77
C GLU A 6 19.46 12.44 17.03
N SER A 7 18.63 12.48 15.99
CA SER A 7 17.21 12.88 16.09
C SER A 7 16.24 11.76 16.46
N LEU A 8 16.73 10.56 16.78
CA LEU A 8 15.92 9.37 17.07
C LEU A 8 15.81 9.15 18.58
N ASN A 9 14.65 8.65 19.04
CA ASN A 9 14.52 8.12 20.41
C ASN A 9 15.19 6.74 20.55
N ASP A 10 15.21 6.18 21.75
CA ASP A 10 15.94 4.95 22.05
C ASP A 10 15.38 3.74 21.28
N GLU A 11 14.06 3.63 21.13
CA GLU A 11 13.43 2.54 20.38
C GLU A 11 13.77 2.63 18.88
N GLN A 12 13.67 3.83 18.29
CA GLN A 12 14.05 4.05 16.89
C GLN A 12 15.55 3.81 16.68
N ARG A 13 16.42 4.21 17.62
CA ARG A 13 17.86 3.91 17.57
C ARG A 13 18.12 2.42 17.63
N ALA A 14 17.46 1.69 18.53
CA ALA A 14 17.58 0.24 18.65
C ALA A 14 17.15 -0.48 17.37
N ALA A 15 16.12 0.03 16.69
CA ALA A 15 15.65 -0.48 15.40
C ALA A 15 16.64 -0.16 14.26
N VAL A 16 17.26 1.03 14.25
CA VAL A 16 18.28 1.38 13.24
C VAL A 16 19.56 0.57 13.40
N LEU A 17 20.01 0.36 14.64
CA LEU A 17 21.26 -0.34 14.96
C LEU A 17 21.19 -1.86 14.75
N ALA A 18 19.99 -2.44 14.75
CA ALA A 18 19.79 -3.88 14.60
C ALA A 18 19.96 -4.35 13.16
N THR A 19 21.13 -4.18 12.54
CA THR A 19 21.28 -4.38 11.08
C THR A 19 21.21 -5.83 10.63
N GLU A 20 21.76 -6.75 11.42
CA GLU A 20 21.87 -8.17 11.06
C GLU A 20 20.69 -8.99 11.58
N GLY A 21 20.31 -9.98 10.78
CA GLY A 21 19.19 -10.87 11.04
C GLY A 21 17.81 -10.23 10.83
N PRO A 22 16.75 -11.01 11.08
CA PRO A 22 15.38 -10.57 10.88
C PRO A 22 14.98 -9.55 11.95
N VAL A 23 14.34 -8.46 11.54
CA VAL A 23 13.83 -7.40 12.41
C VAL A 23 12.39 -7.08 12.09
N LEU A 24 11.55 -7.08 13.12
CA LEU A 24 10.17 -6.59 13.06
C LEU A 24 10.08 -5.27 13.84
N MET A 25 9.84 -4.16 13.15
CA MET A 25 9.46 -2.91 13.80
C MET A 25 7.94 -2.85 13.90
N LEU A 26 7.42 -3.28 15.05
CA LEU A 26 5.99 -3.21 15.34
C LEU A 26 5.65 -1.78 15.78
N ALA A 27 5.07 -1.01 14.88
CA ALA A 27 5.05 0.43 15.03
C ALA A 27 3.62 0.96 15.08
N GLY A 28 3.32 1.81 16.07
CA GLY A 28 2.02 2.47 16.15
C GLY A 28 1.82 3.56 15.10
N ALA A 29 0.57 3.97 14.91
CA ALA A 29 0.25 5.20 14.19
C ALA A 29 1.08 6.37 14.73
N GLY A 30 1.65 7.17 13.84
CA GLY A 30 2.41 8.37 14.21
C GLY A 30 3.72 8.14 14.98
N SER A 31 4.22 6.90 15.06
CA SER A 31 5.44 6.55 15.81
C SER A 31 6.76 6.83 15.09
N GLY A 32 6.70 7.29 13.85
CA GLY A 32 7.88 7.53 13.01
C GLY A 32 8.40 6.31 12.24
N LYS A 33 7.51 5.37 11.84
CA LYS A 33 7.80 4.23 10.93
C LYS A 33 8.79 4.58 9.82
N THR A 34 8.37 5.47 8.92
CA THR A 34 9.16 5.90 7.75
C THR A 34 10.44 6.62 8.16
N LYS A 35 10.44 7.40 9.24
CA LYS A 35 11.66 8.05 9.76
C LYS A 35 12.68 6.98 10.15
N THR A 36 12.28 6.01 10.95
CA THR A 36 13.14 4.90 11.39
C THR A 36 13.71 4.12 10.21
N LEU A 37 12.87 3.76 9.23
CA LEU A 37 13.32 3.03 8.03
C LEU A 37 14.34 3.83 7.20
N THR A 38 14.07 5.12 6.95
CA THR A 38 14.99 5.99 6.19
C THR A 38 16.32 6.19 6.89
N HIS A 39 16.31 6.32 8.22
CA HIS A 39 17.54 6.39 9.01
C HIS A 39 18.29 5.05 9.03
N ARG A 40 17.59 3.91 9.06
CA ARG A 40 18.21 2.59 8.93
C ARG A 40 18.90 2.41 7.58
N LEU A 41 18.24 2.80 6.49
CA LEU A 41 18.83 2.83 5.15
C LEU A 41 20.11 3.68 5.13
N ALA A 42 20.03 4.91 5.63
CA ALA A 42 21.18 5.80 5.68
C ALA A 42 22.33 5.25 6.54
N TYR A 43 22.01 4.62 7.67
CA TYR A 43 22.97 3.99 8.57
C TYR A 43 23.72 2.82 7.91
N LEU A 44 23.01 1.95 7.17
CA LEU A 44 23.62 0.85 6.43
C LEU A 44 24.65 1.36 5.40
N VAL A 45 24.32 2.44 4.70
CA VAL A 45 25.21 3.03 3.68
C VAL A 45 26.39 3.78 4.34
N GLN A 46 26.12 4.68 5.29
CA GLN A 46 27.16 5.56 5.84
C GLN A 46 28.06 4.87 6.86
N GLU A 47 27.49 4.09 7.77
CA GLU A 47 28.21 3.54 8.93
C GLU A 47 28.64 2.09 8.68
N LYS A 48 27.75 1.28 8.10
CA LYS A 48 28.08 -0.13 7.75
C LYS A 48 28.76 -0.27 6.39
N LYS A 49 28.87 0.80 5.61
CA LYS A 49 29.52 0.82 4.28
C LYS A 49 28.94 -0.22 3.32
N VAL A 50 27.65 -0.52 3.45
CA VAL A 50 26.94 -1.41 2.53
C VAL A 50 26.75 -0.69 1.20
N ASP A 51 27.10 -1.36 0.10
CA ASP A 51 26.83 -0.86 -1.24
C ASP A 51 25.31 -0.65 -1.42
N PRO A 52 24.83 0.55 -1.79
CA PRO A 52 23.41 0.81 -1.98
C PRO A 52 22.73 -0.19 -2.93
N THR A 53 23.43 -0.69 -3.95
CA THR A 53 22.88 -1.67 -4.90
C THR A 53 22.54 -3.01 -4.26
N ASN A 54 23.08 -3.29 -3.06
CA ASN A 54 22.80 -4.48 -2.27
C ASN A 54 21.63 -4.32 -1.28
N ILE A 55 20.97 -3.15 -1.29
CA ILE A 55 19.85 -2.85 -0.40
C ILE A 55 18.55 -2.72 -1.20
N LEU A 56 17.56 -3.54 -0.87
CA LEU A 56 16.21 -3.47 -1.41
C LEU A 56 15.28 -2.82 -0.39
N ALA A 57 14.58 -1.75 -0.78
CA ALA A 57 13.57 -1.08 0.02
C ALA A 57 12.23 -1.02 -0.73
N VAL A 58 11.21 -1.65 -0.17
CA VAL A 58 9.90 -1.82 -0.80
C VAL A 58 8.82 -1.06 -0.03
N THR A 59 7.95 -0.38 -0.76
CA THR A 59 6.81 0.38 -0.22
C THR A 59 5.53 0.06 -1.00
N PHE A 60 4.36 0.48 -0.52
CA PHE A 60 3.08 0.22 -1.20
C PHE A 60 2.71 1.25 -2.26
N THR A 61 3.18 2.50 -2.13
CA THR A 61 2.76 3.58 -3.02
C THR A 61 3.96 4.32 -3.61
N ASN A 62 3.80 4.80 -4.86
CA ASN A 62 4.82 5.62 -5.51
C ASN A 62 5.13 6.91 -4.72
N LYS A 63 4.13 7.47 -4.02
CA LYS A 63 4.30 8.63 -3.14
C LYS A 63 5.22 8.28 -1.96
N ALA A 64 4.98 7.17 -1.28
CA ALA A 64 5.82 6.70 -0.18
C ALA A 64 7.25 6.39 -0.64
N ALA A 65 7.41 5.71 -1.78
CA ALA A 65 8.72 5.46 -2.38
C ALA A 65 9.47 6.78 -2.68
N GLY A 66 8.79 7.74 -3.31
CA GLY A 66 9.37 9.04 -3.63
C GLY A 66 9.77 9.83 -2.38
N GLU A 67 8.91 9.85 -1.36
CA GLU A 67 9.22 10.50 -0.09
C GLU A 67 10.40 9.86 0.64
N MET A 68 10.44 8.52 0.69
CA MET A 68 11.51 7.76 1.29
C MET A 68 12.85 8.04 0.57
N ARG A 69 12.84 8.09 -0.77
CA ARG A 69 14.03 8.44 -1.57
C ARG A 69 14.57 9.82 -1.20
N ARG A 70 13.72 10.85 -1.16
CA ARG A 70 14.11 12.22 -0.77
C ARG A 70 14.66 12.30 0.66
N ARG A 71 14.06 11.57 1.59
CA ARG A 71 14.55 11.51 2.99
C ARG A 71 15.93 10.86 3.06
N VAL A 72 16.14 9.74 2.38
CA VAL A 72 17.43 9.05 2.35
C VAL A 72 18.50 9.89 1.66
N ALA A 73 18.21 10.48 0.49
CA ALA A 73 19.15 11.36 -0.21
C ALA A 73 19.63 12.53 0.67
N ARG A 74 18.71 13.19 1.38
CA ARG A 74 19.05 14.25 2.36
C ARG A 74 19.91 13.75 3.52
N LEU A 75 19.63 12.57 4.07
CA LEU A 75 20.46 11.98 5.14
C LEU A 75 21.86 11.61 4.63
N LEU A 76 21.96 11.21 3.36
CA LEU A 76 23.21 10.83 2.71
C LEU A 76 24.01 12.02 2.15
N ASN A 77 23.42 13.22 2.11
CA ASN A 77 23.93 14.38 1.38
C ASN A 77 24.21 14.07 -0.11
N PHE A 78 23.32 13.29 -0.73
CA PHE A 78 23.35 13.01 -2.16
C PHE A 78 22.33 13.84 -2.91
N ASP A 79 22.59 14.05 -4.19
CA ASP A 79 21.59 14.57 -5.12
C ASP A 79 20.43 13.58 -5.24
N GLU A 80 19.20 14.07 -5.10
CA GLU A 80 17.98 13.25 -5.17
C GLU A 80 17.82 12.59 -6.56
N ASP A 81 18.36 13.22 -7.60
CA ASP A 81 18.29 12.74 -8.99
C ASP A 81 19.38 11.72 -9.32
N ASN A 82 20.42 11.60 -8.48
CA ASN A 82 21.50 10.66 -8.70
C ASN A 82 21.16 9.25 -8.20
N THR A 83 20.44 8.52 -9.05
CA THR A 83 19.99 7.15 -8.76
C THR A 83 21.11 6.12 -8.63
N GLN A 84 22.34 6.42 -9.08
CA GLN A 84 23.47 5.48 -9.04
C GLN A 84 23.93 5.17 -7.61
N TYR A 85 23.79 6.13 -6.69
CA TYR A 85 24.20 5.97 -5.29
C TYR A 85 23.04 5.64 -4.35
N MET A 86 21.88 5.28 -4.92
CA MET A 86 20.67 5.05 -4.15
C MET A 86 20.32 3.56 -4.07
N PRO A 87 19.74 3.13 -2.93
CA PRO A 87 19.20 1.78 -2.79
C PRO A 87 18.20 1.41 -3.89
N PHE A 88 17.99 0.11 -4.10
CA PHE A 88 16.89 -0.40 -4.89
C PHE A 88 15.57 -0.06 -4.17
N LEU A 89 15.02 1.13 -4.45
CA LEU A 89 13.87 1.68 -3.73
C LEU A 89 12.69 1.90 -4.67
N GLY A 90 11.56 1.25 -4.38
CA GLY A 90 10.34 1.39 -5.17
C GLY A 90 9.12 0.73 -4.53
N THR A 91 8.05 0.60 -5.33
CA THR A 91 6.93 -0.26 -4.96
C THR A 91 7.20 -1.72 -5.33
N PHE A 92 6.44 -2.67 -4.78
CA PHE A 92 6.48 -4.07 -5.22
C PHE A 92 6.42 -4.20 -6.75
N HIS A 93 5.45 -3.53 -7.38
CA HIS A 93 5.27 -3.56 -8.83
C HIS A 93 6.43 -2.92 -9.59
N SER A 94 6.95 -1.77 -9.11
CA SER A 94 8.09 -1.11 -9.75
C SER A 94 9.35 -1.97 -9.69
N ILE A 95 9.60 -2.63 -8.55
CA ILE A 95 10.73 -3.55 -8.39
C ILE A 95 10.55 -4.77 -9.28
N ALA A 96 9.36 -5.37 -9.27
CA ALA A 96 9.07 -6.55 -10.07
C ALA A 96 9.21 -6.28 -11.57
N ASN A 97 8.61 -5.19 -12.06
CA ASN A 97 8.77 -4.74 -13.45
C ASN A 97 10.25 -4.54 -13.81
N ARG A 98 11.05 -3.90 -12.95
CA ARG A 98 12.49 -3.69 -13.22
C ARG A 98 13.26 -5.01 -13.33
N ILE A 99 12.95 -5.99 -12.49
CA ILE A 99 13.57 -7.32 -12.52
C ILE A 99 13.10 -8.09 -13.76
N LEU A 100 11.79 -8.17 -13.99
CA LEU A 100 11.20 -8.88 -15.12
C LEU A 100 11.67 -8.32 -16.47
N ARG A 101 11.93 -7.02 -16.59
CA ARG A 101 12.51 -6.47 -17.83
C ARG A 101 13.92 -6.98 -18.11
N ARG A 102 14.71 -7.28 -17.07
CA ARG A 102 16.06 -7.86 -17.20
C ARG A 102 16.01 -9.34 -17.51
N GLU A 103 15.05 -10.05 -16.92
CA GLU A 103 14.89 -11.50 -17.05
C GLU A 103 13.75 -11.88 -18.02
N ALA A 104 13.35 -10.97 -18.93
CA ALA A 104 12.12 -11.13 -19.72
C ALA A 104 12.13 -12.39 -20.60
N VAL A 105 13.31 -12.75 -21.11
CA VAL A 105 13.51 -13.93 -21.95
C VAL A 105 13.14 -15.22 -21.21
N GLU A 106 13.46 -15.29 -19.92
CA GLU A 106 13.26 -16.47 -19.07
C GLU A 106 11.78 -16.78 -18.83
N ILE A 107 10.92 -15.77 -18.98
CA ILE A 107 9.47 -15.88 -18.83
C ILE A 107 8.75 -15.84 -20.18
N GLY A 108 9.48 -15.85 -21.30
CA GLY A 108 8.94 -15.87 -22.65
C GLY A 108 8.39 -14.51 -23.15
N TYR A 109 8.93 -13.40 -22.65
CA TYR A 109 8.56 -12.04 -23.05
C TYR A 109 9.76 -11.25 -23.61
N SER A 110 9.46 -10.21 -24.39
CA SER A 110 10.43 -9.17 -24.70
C SER A 110 10.60 -8.23 -23.49
N ALA A 111 11.79 -7.67 -23.29
CA ALA A 111 12.05 -6.65 -22.26
C ALA A 111 11.15 -5.39 -22.40
N ASN A 112 10.51 -5.21 -23.56
CA ASN A 112 9.58 -4.12 -23.86
C ASN A 112 8.10 -4.52 -23.75
N PHE A 113 7.77 -5.54 -22.94
CA PHE A 113 6.37 -5.91 -22.72
C PHE A 113 5.51 -4.75 -22.22
N LEU A 114 4.23 -4.78 -22.63
CA LEU A 114 3.20 -3.81 -22.24
C LEU A 114 2.67 -4.13 -20.84
N ILE A 115 2.29 -3.09 -20.10
CA ILE A 115 1.60 -3.24 -18.82
C ILE A 115 0.17 -2.74 -19.02
N TYR A 116 -0.79 -3.66 -18.94
CA TYR A 116 -2.21 -3.34 -19.03
C TYR A 116 -2.68 -2.69 -17.73
N ASP A 117 -3.39 -1.58 -17.86
CA ASP A 117 -4.06 -0.97 -16.72
C ASP A 117 -5.41 -1.65 -16.42
N ALA A 118 -6.15 -1.10 -15.45
CA ALA A 118 -7.46 -1.63 -15.08
C ALA A 118 -8.50 -1.51 -16.22
N GLY A 119 -8.41 -0.46 -17.04
CA GLY A 119 -9.28 -0.24 -18.19
C GLY A 119 -8.98 -1.22 -19.32
N ASP A 120 -7.69 -1.40 -19.64
CA ASP A 120 -7.23 -2.38 -20.64
C ASP A 120 -7.64 -3.80 -20.27
N SER A 121 -7.40 -4.17 -19.00
CA SER A 121 -7.76 -5.48 -18.45
C SER A 121 -9.28 -5.71 -18.49
N HIS A 122 -10.06 -4.71 -18.09
CA HIS A 122 -11.52 -4.76 -18.17
C HIS A 122 -12.02 -4.94 -19.60
N ALA A 123 -11.47 -4.17 -20.55
CA ALA A 123 -11.84 -4.26 -21.96
C ALA A 123 -11.52 -5.64 -22.55
N LEU A 124 -10.37 -6.20 -22.19
CA LEU A 124 -9.96 -7.53 -22.62
C LEU A 124 -10.92 -8.61 -22.07
N ILE A 125 -11.20 -8.59 -20.77
CA ILE A 125 -12.15 -9.53 -20.14
C ILE A 125 -13.55 -9.40 -20.79
N LYS A 126 -14.02 -8.17 -21.02
CA LYS A 126 -15.30 -7.92 -21.69
C LYS A 126 -15.35 -8.53 -23.09
N SER A 127 -14.28 -8.41 -23.87
CA SER A 127 -14.23 -9.01 -25.20
C SER A 127 -14.29 -10.54 -25.16
N ILE A 128 -13.62 -11.18 -24.18
CA ILE A 128 -13.67 -12.63 -23.98
C ILE A 128 -15.06 -13.10 -23.58
N ILE A 129 -15.72 -12.42 -22.64
CA ILE A 129 -17.10 -12.72 -22.21
C ILE A 129 -18.04 -12.69 -23.42
N LYS A 130 -17.93 -11.66 -24.26
CA LYS A 130 -18.73 -11.52 -25.48
C LYS A 130 -18.46 -12.65 -26.48
N THR A 131 -17.20 -13.01 -26.69
CA THR A 131 -16.83 -14.12 -27.59
C THR A 131 -17.35 -15.48 -27.09
N MET A 132 -17.40 -15.68 -25.77
CA MET A 132 -17.94 -16.89 -25.16
C MET A 132 -19.47 -16.91 -25.06
N GLN A 133 -20.15 -15.83 -25.46
CA GLN A 133 -21.62 -15.69 -25.39
C GLN A 133 -22.18 -15.91 -23.97
N LEU A 134 -21.43 -15.48 -22.95
CA LEU A 134 -21.87 -15.56 -21.56
C LEU A 134 -22.86 -14.42 -21.23
N ASP A 135 -23.77 -14.65 -20.29
CA ASP A 135 -24.74 -13.64 -19.86
C ASP A 135 -24.06 -12.49 -19.10
N GLU A 136 -23.91 -11.34 -19.76
CA GLU A 136 -23.29 -10.13 -19.19
C GLU A 136 -24.05 -9.55 -17.98
N LYS A 137 -25.33 -9.92 -17.77
CA LYS A 137 -26.08 -9.47 -16.58
C LYS A 137 -25.67 -10.23 -15.32
N GLN A 138 -25.26 -11.50 -15.46
CA GLN A 138 -24.82 -12.33 -14.35
C GLN A 138 -23.30 -12.30 -14.18
N ILE A 139 -22.56 -12.25 -15.29
CA ILE A 139 -21.10 -12.33 -15.32
C ILE A 139 -20.55 -11.00 -15.82
N THR A 140 -20.33 -10.06 -14.90
CA THR A 140 -19.77 -8.76 -15.25
C THR A 140 -18.25 -8.82 -15.38
N PRO A 141 -17.63 -8.07 -16.32
CA PRO A 141 -16.17 -8.06 -16.48
C PRO A 141 -15.42 -7.63 -15.22
N ASN A 142 -15.97 -6.70 -14.44
CA ASN A 142 -15.40 -6.27 -13.16
C ASN A 142 -15.37 -7.41 -12.13
N ALA A 143 -16.47 -8.15 -12.00
CA ALA A 143 -16.54 -9.26 -11.05
C ALA A 143 -15.53 -10.37 -11.42
N VAL A 144 -15.43 -10.70 -12.71
CA VAL A 144 -14.43 -11.67 -13.20
C VAL A 144 -13.00 -11.16 -12.99
N GLY A 145 -12.73 -9.88 -13.28
CA GLY A 145 -11.42 -9.27 -13.04
C GLY A 145 -10.99 -9.33 -11.57
N ASN A 146 -11.90 -9.05 -10.63
CA ASN A 146 -11.63 -9.18 -9.21
C ASN A 146 -11.30 -10.62 -8.79
N VAL A 147 -12.01 -11.60 -9.37
CA VAL A 147 -11.74 -13.03 -9.11
C VAL A 147 -10.36 -13.43 -9.63
N ILE A 148 -10.01 -13.02 -10.85
CA ILE A 148 -8.68 -13.28 -11.45
C ILE A 148 -7.58 -12.61 -10.63
N SER A 149 -7.77 -11.35 -10.24
CA SER A 149 -6.82 -10.60 -9.41
C SER A 149 -6.59 -11.30 -8.06
N SER A 150 -7.67 -11.72 -7.40
CA SER A 150 -7.59 -12.49 -6.15
C SER A 150 -6.81 -13.80 -6.33
N ALA A 151 -7.08 -14.55 -7.41
CA ALA A 151 -6.34 -15.77 -7.73
C ALA A 151 -4.83 -15.51 -7.91
N LYS A 152 -4.46 -14.47 -8.66
CA LYS A 152 -3.04 -14.08 -8.87
C LYS A 152 -2.36 -13.67 -7.57
N ASN A 153 -3.05 -12.94 -6.71
CA ASN A 153 -2.54 -12.51 -5.40
C ASN A 153 -2.29 -13.70 -4.45
N GLU A 154 -3.00 -14.82 -4.64
CA GLU A 154 -2.79 -16.10 -3.97
C GLU A 154 -1.86 -17.05 -4.74
N LEU A 155 -1.18 -16.57 -5.80
CA LEU A 155 -0.30 -17.36 -6.68
C LEU A 155 -1.00 -18.53 -7.39
N ILE A 156 -2.32 -18.47 -7.58
CA ILE A 156 -3.09 -19.52 -8.25
C ILE A 156 -3.07 -19.29 -9.77
N GLY A 157 -2.47 -20.24 -10.48
CA GLY A 157 -2.38 -20.25 -11.95
C GLY A 157 -3.72 -20.41 -12.64
N ALA A 158 -3.82 -19.91 -13.88
CA ALA A 158 -5.06 -20.01 -14.67
C ALA A 158 -5.53 -21.45 -14.91
N GLY A 159 -4.60 -22.39 -15.10
CA GLY A 159 -4.93 -23.82 -15.24
C GLY A 159 -5.36 -24.47 -13.92
N GLU A 160 -4.92 -23.95 -12.78
CA GLU A 160 -5.19 -24.52 -11.45
C GLU A 160 -6.47 -23.96 -10.84
N TYR A 161 -6.86 -22.73 -11.20
CA TYR A 161 -8.00 -22.03 -10.62
C TYR A 161 -9.30 -22.82 -10.68
N LYS A 162 -9.47 -23.65 -11.72
CA LYS A 162 -10.64 -24.54 -11.88
C LYS A 162 -10.89 -25.47 -10.68
N ARG A 163 -9.85 -25.83 -9.91
CA ARG A 163 -9.96 -26.69 -8.73
C ARG A 163 -10.59 -25.98 -7.52
N PHE A 164 -10.56 -24.66 -7.52
CA PHE A 164 -11.05 -23.79 -6.44
C PHE A 164 -12.39 -23.14 -6.77
N ALA A 165 -12.81 -23.20 -8.04
CA ALA A 165 -13.99 -22.51 -8.52
C ALA A 165 -15.28 -23.16 -8.00
N THR A 166 -16.10 -22.37 -7.32
CA THR A 166 -17.42 -22.77 -6.83
C THR A 166 -18.48 -21.71 -7.15
N GLY A 167 -19.57 -22.13 -7.78
CA GLY A 167 -20.68 -21.25 -8.13
C GLY A 167 -20.45 -20.46 -9.41
N VAL A 168 -21.52 -19.84 -9.90
CA VAL A 168 -21.65 -19.33 -11.28
C VAL A 168 -20.50 -18.39 -11.67
N LEU A 169 -20.17 -17.40 -10.83
CA LEU A 169 -19.14 -16.42 -11.15
C LEU A 169 -17.73 -17.03 -11.19
N GLN A 170 -17.38 -17.89 -10.23
CA GLN A 170 -16.05 -18.48 -10.15
C GLN A 170 -15.85 -19.54 -11.24
N GLU A 171 -16.89 -20.31 -11.56
CA GLU A 171 -16.87 -21.27 -12.66
C GLU A 171 -16.70 -20.56 -14.01
N ALA A 172 -17.41 -19.44 -14.23
CA ALA A 172 -17.19 -18.61 -15.41
C ALA A 172 -15.76 -18.04 -15.45
N ALA A 173 -15.24 -17.56 -14.32
CA ALA A 173 -13.87 -17.07 -14.22
C ALA A 173 -12.83 -18.16 -14.51
N ALA A 174 -13.07 -19.42 -14.11
CA ALA A 174 -12.19 -20.54 -14.42
C ALA A 174 -12.08 -20.84 -15.92
N GLU A 175 -13.13 -20.59 -16.69
CA GLU A 175 -13.10 -20.75 -18.15
C GLU A 175 -12.55 -19.49 -18.87
N ILE A 176 -12.75 -18.30 -18.29
CA ILE A 176 -12.26 -17.02 -18.83
C ILE A 176 -10.75 -16.83 -18.56
N TYR A 177 -10.27 -17.19 -17.37
CA TYR A 177 -8.91 -16.87 -16.92
C TYR A 177 -7.81 -17.45 -17.84
N PRO A 178 -7.86 -18.72 -18.29
CA PRO A 178 -6.88 -19.24 -19.27
C PRO A 178 -6.88 -18.46 -20.59
N LYS A 179 -8.07 -18.06 -21.08
CA LYS A 179 -8.20 -17.28 -22.32
C LYS A 179 -7.65 -15.87 -22.15
N TYR A 180 -7.88 -15.26 -20.98
CA TYR A 180 -7.35 -13.96 -20.61
C TYR A 180 -5.82 -13.96 -20.57
N GLN A 181 -5.20 -14.92 -19.87
CA GLN A 181 -3.74 -15.04 -19.84
C GLN A 181 -3.13 -15.30 -21.23
N LEU A 182 -3.78 -16.15 -22.04
CA LEU A 182 -3.33 -16.41 -23.41
C LEU A 182 -3.41 -15.15 -24.29
N ALA A 183 -4.47 -14.35 -24.13
CA ALA A 183 -4.62 -13.11 -24.88
C ALA A 183 -3.59 -12.06 -24.47
N LEU A 184 -3.30 -11.90 -23.17
CA LEU A 184 -2.21 -11.06 -22.67
C LEU A 184 -0.86 -11.51 -23.25
N GLN A 185 -0.55 -12.81 -23.21
CA GLN A 185 0.69 -13.34 -23.74
C GLN A 185 0.84 -13.07 -25.25
N LYS A 186 -0.21 -13.27 -26.05
CA LYS A 186 -0.22 -12.96 -27.49
C LYS A 186 -0.01 -11.48 -27.78
N ALA A 187 -0.49 -10.60 -26.91
CA ALA A 187 -0.28 -9.16 -27.01
C ALA A 187 1.12 -8.72 -26.51
N GLY A 188 1.94 -9.63 -25.98
CA GLY A 188 3.20 -9.29 -25.32
C GLY A 188 2.98 -8.40 -24.09
N ALA A 189 1.87 -8.63 -23.37
CA ALA A 189 1.43 -7.81 -22.26
C ALA A 189 1.35 -8.60 -20.94
N MET A 190 1.41 -7.87 -19.83
CA MET A 190 1.15 -8.32 -18.47
C MET A 190 0.20 -7.33 -17.80
N ASP A 191 -0.67 -7.80 -16.91
CA ASP A 191 -1.37 -6.89 -15.99
C ASP A 191 -0.52 -6.61 -14.73
N PHE A 192 -1.05 -5.80 -13.81
CA PHE A 192 -0.33 -5.46 -12.59
C PHE A 192 -0.04 -6.68 -11.70
N ASP A 193 -0.99 -7.59 -11.56
CA ASP A 193 -0.85 -8.75 -10.68
C ASP A 193 0.14 -9.79 -11.27
N ASP A 194 0.20 -9.90 -12.60
CA ASP A 194 1.20 -10.70 -13.32
C ASP A 194 2.62 -10.29 -12.97
N LEU A 195 2.90 -9.00 -12.73
CA LEU A 195 4.25 -8.55 -12.40
C LEU A 195 4.77 -9.22 -11.13
N ILE A 196 3.93 -9.32 -10.10
CA ILE A 196 4.32 -9.96 -8.85
C ILE A 196 4.30 -11.47 -9.02
N MET A 197 3.19 -12.03 -9.52
CA MET A 197 3.01 -13.47 -9.66
C MET A 197 4.10 -14.10 -10.53
N LYS A 198 4.36 -13.58 -11.74
CA LYS A 198 5.37 -14.14 -12.64
C LYS A 198 6.78 -14.02 -12.09
N LEU A 199 7.09 -12.93 -11.38
CA LEU A 199 8.40 -12.82 -10.73
C LEU A 199 8.55 -13.84 -9.61
N THR A 200 7.52 -14.01 -8.78
CA THR A 200 7.55 -15.01 -7.71
C THR A 200 7.76 -16.41 -8.29
N VAL A 201 6.96 -16.80 -9.29
CA VAL A 201 7.09 -18.10 -9.97
C VAL A 201 8.49 -18.27 -10.59
N LEU A 202 9.01 -17.25 -11.29
CA LEU A 202 10.37 -17.29 -11.86
C LEU A 202 11.42 -17.58 -10.78
N LEU A 203 11.33 -16.94 -9.62
CA LEU A 203 12.28 -17.14 -8.53
C LEU A 203 12.07 -18.48 -7.81
N GLU A 204 10.88 -19.07 -7.84
CA GLU A 204 10.64 -20.41 -7.31
C GLU A 204 11.27 -21.47 -8.21
N GLU A 205 11.06 -21.37 -9.52
CA GLU A 205 11.43 -22.36 -10.52
C GLU A 205 12.89 -22.24 -10.97
N ASN A 206 13.45 -21.01 -11.05
CA ASN A 206 14.81 -20.78 -11.54
C ASN A 206 15.76 -20.41 -10.39
N GLU A 207 16.50 -21.42 -9.91
CA GLU A 207 17.45 -21.27 -8.80
C GLU A 207 18.61 -20.32 -9.14
N ALA A 208 19.09 -20.30 -10.39
CA ALA A 208 20.21 -19.44 -10.78
C ALA A 208 19.82 -17.96 -10.69
N ILE A 209 18.64 -17.60 -11.20
CA ILE A 209 18.10 -16.24 -11.12
C ILE A 209 17.78 -15.86 -9.68
N ARG A 210 17.19 -16.79 -8.91
CA ARG A 210 16.95 -16.58 -7.47
C ARG A 210 18.25 -16.27 -6.74
N THR A 211 19.30 -17.06 -6.95
CA THR A 211 20.61 -16.90 -6.31
C THR A 211 21.26 -15.58 -6.71
N LYS A 212 21.16 -15.18 -7.99
CA LYS A 212 21.63 -13.88 -8.49
C LYS A 212 21.04 -12.72 -7.68
N TYR A 213 19.72 -12.71 -7.48
CA TYR A 213 19.05 -11.63 -6.73
C TYR A 213 19.21 -11.74 -5.22
N GLN A 214 19.34 -12.95 -4.67
CA GLN A 214 19.69 -13.15 -3.26
C GLN A 214 21.08 -12.59 -2.93
N ASN A 215 22.09 -12.87 -3.77
CA ASN A 215 23.44 -12.34 -3.60
C ASN A 215 23.50 -10.82 -3.74
N GLN A 216 22.64 -10.27 -4.63
CA GLN A 216 22.50 -8.84 -4.77
C GLN A 216 21.85 -8.25 -3.50
N PHE A 217 20.63 -8.66 -3.15
CA PHE A 217 19.84 -8.06 -2.08
C PHE A 217 20.20 -8.61 -0.70
N GLN A 218 21.37 -8.18 -0.21
CA GLN A 218 21.88 -8.55 1.11
C GLN A 218 21.07 -7.97 2.26
N TYR A 219 20.42 -6.82 2.07
CA TYR A 219 19.51 -6.22 3.06
C TYR A 219 18.17 -5.89 2.43
N ILE A 220 17.08 -6.35 3.03
CA ILE A 220 15.72 -6.14 2.53
C ILE A 220 14.91 -5.37 3.57
N MET A 221 14.25 -4.30 3.15
CA MET A 221 13.40 -3.47 3.97
C MET A 221 12.02 -3.37 3.35
N VAL A 222 10.97 -3.63 4.14
CA VAL A 222 9.58 -3.57 3.67
C VAL A 222 8.76 -2.67 4.59
N ASP A 223 8.16 -1.64 4.02
CA ASP A 223 7.23 -0.72 4.70
C ASP A 223 5.78 -1.20 4.52
N GLU A 224 4.91 -0.84 5.47
CA GLU A 224 3.50 -1.25 5.55
C GLU A 224 3.27 -2.76 5.38
N TYR A 225 4.07 -3.58 6.08
CA TYR A 225 4.08 -5.03 5.92
C TYR A 225 2.72 -5.71 6.20
N GLN A 226 1.86 -5.08 7.01
CA GLN A 226 0.50 -5.57 7.29
C GLN A 226 -0.41 -5.60 6.05
N ASP A 227 -0.04 -4.89 4.98
CA ASP A 227 -0.84 -4.78 3.77
C ASP A 227 -0.39 -5.76 2.67
N THR A 228 0.57 -6.64 2.98
CA THR A 228 1.09 -7.63 2.03
C THR A 228 0.10 -8.75 1.75
N ASN A 229 -0.05 -9.12 0.48
CA ASN A 229 -0.77 -10.32 0.07
C ASN A 229 0.18 -11.54 -0.01
N HIS A 230 -0.37 -12.73 -0.29
CA HIS A 230 0.42 -13.97 -0.33
C HIS A 230 1.56 -13.92 -1.37
N ALA A 231 1.29 -13.43 -2.58
CA ALA A 231 2.29 -13.31 -3.64
C ALA A 231 3.46 -12.38 -3.25
N GLN A 232 3.17 -11.22 -2.67
CA GLN A 232 4.17 -10.26 -2.19
C GLN A 232 4.97 -10.81 -1.02
N TYR A 233 4.28 -11.45 -0.07
CA TYR A 233 4.90 -12.13 1.07
C TYR A 233 5.90 -13.18 0.59
N ARG A 234 5.47 -14.05 -0.33
CA ARG A 234 6.29 -15.14 -0.88
C ARG A 234 7.49 -14.62 -1.66
N LEU A 235 7.30 -13.58 -2.48
CA LEU A 235 8.40 -12.91 -3.18
C LEU A 235 9.50 -12.45 -2.21
N ILE A 236 9.12 -11.79 -1.12
CA ILE A 236 10.07 -11.29 -0.13
C ILE A 236 10.76 -12.44 0.60
N GLN A 237 10.03 -13.50 0.96
CA GLN A 237 10.64 -14.69 1.57
C GLN A 237 11.73 -15.31 0.67
N LEU A 238 11.45 -15.44 -0.63
CA LEU A 238 12.41 -16.00 -1.60
C LEU A 238 13.67 -15.15 -1.67
N LEU A 239 13.53 -13.82 -1.77
CA LEU A 239 14.67 -12.91 -1.84
C LEU A 239 15.46 -12.84 -0.53
N ALA A 240 14.79 -12.88 0.62
CA ALA A 240 15.43 -12.77 1.93
C ALA A 240 16.14 -14.05 2.39
N LYS A 241 15.82 -15.22 1.80
CA LYS A 241 16.20 -16.53 2.33
C LYS A 241 17.71 -16.72 2.54
N ALA A 242 18.56 -16.16 1.68
CA ALA A 242 20.01 -16.38 1.74
C ALA A 242 20.68 -15.66 2.90
N HIS A 243 20.34 -14.38 3.12
CA HIS A 243 21.00 -13.53 4.13
C HIS A 243 20.19 -13.38 5.42
N GLN A 244 18.85 -13.52 5.34
CA GLN A 244 17.90 -13.28 6.43
C GLN A 244 18.00 -11.89 7.08
N ASN A 245 18.68 -10.94 6.45
CA ASN A 245 18.77 -9.54 6.83
C ASN A 245 17.54 -8.76 6.34
N ILE A 246 16.37 -9.23 6.76
CA ILE A 246 15.07 -8.65 6.44
C ILE A 246 14.59 -7.78 7.60
N CYS A 247 14.19 -6.56 7.30
CA CYS A 247 13.60 -5.63 8.25
C CYS A 247 12.21 -5.21 7.75
N VAL A 248 11.17 -5.65 8.43
CA VAL A 248 9.79 -5.27 8.12
C VAL A 248 9.27 -4.26 9.11
N VAL A 249 8.46 -3.32 8.62
CA VAL A 249 7.82 -2.29 9.44
C VAL A 249 6.34 -2.31 9.14
N GLY A 250 5.51 -2.28 10.17
CA GLY A 250 4.08 -2.25 9.98
C GLY A 250 3.30 -2.07 11.27
N ASP A 251 2.00 -1.91 11.10
CA ASP A 251 1.02 -1.80 12.16
C ASP A 251 -0.19 -2.68 11.82
N ASP A 252 -0.35 -3.82 12.48
CA ASP A 252 -1.53 -4.68 12.34
C ASP A 252 -2.84 -3.95 12.67
N TRP A 253 -2.80 -2.89 13.48
CA TRP A 253 -3.99 -2.07 13.78
C TRP A 253 -4.42 -1.20 12.59
N GLN A 254 -3.62 -1.11 11.53
CA GLN A 254 -3.88 -0.28 10.34
C GLN A 254 -4.14 -1.10 9.06
N SER A 255 -4.25 -2.43 9.14
CA SER A 255 -4.54 -3.23 7.94
C SER A 255 -5.98 -3.01 7.45
N ILE A 256 -6.12 -2.32 6.32
CA ILE A 256 -7.43 -1.93 5.74
C ILE A 256 -7.62 -2.43 4.30
N TYR A 257 -6.66 -3.20 3.77
CA TYR A 257 -6.66 -3.69 2.38
C TYR A 257 -6.98 -5.18 2.23
N SER A 258 -7.65 -5.79 3.22
CA SER A 258 -8.02 -7.22 3.17
C SER A 258 -8.86 -7.59 1.93
N TRP A 259 -9.72 -6.67 1.47
CA TRP A 259 -10.50 -6.82 0.24
C TRP A 259 -9.64 -6.86 -1.05
N ARG A 260 -8.35 -6.51 -0.96
CA ARG A 260 -7.34 -6.66 -2.04
C ARG A 260 -6.42 -7.86 -1.82
N GLY A 261 -6.75 -8.74 -0.87
CA GLY A 261 -5.94 -9.92 -0.52
C GLY A 261 -4.82 -9.63 0.49
N ALA A 262 -4.77 -8.45 1.11
CA ALA A 262 -3.82 -8.22 2.20
C ALA A 262 -4.10 -9.16 3.37
N ASN A 263 -3.06 -9.81 3.89
CA ASN A 263 -3.16 -10.69 5.04
C ASN A 263 -2.35 -10.12 6.21
N TYR A 264 -3.05 -9.50 7.17
CA TYR A 264 -2.42 -8.97 8.38
C TYR A 264 -1.78 -10.08 9.25
N GLU A 265 -2.13 -11.36 9.05
CA GLU A 265 -1.45 -12.44 9.75
C GLU A 265 0.03 -12.55 9.33
N ASN A 266 0.43 -12.02 8.16
CA ASN A 266 1.83 -12.00 7.74
C ASN A 266 2.71 -11.24 8.74
N ILE A 267 2.24 -10.11 9.30
CA ILE A 267 3.02 -9.37 10.30
C ILE A 267 2.98 -10.06 11.67
N LEU A 268 1.85 -10.68 12.04
CA LEU A 268 1.70 -11.39 13.31
C LEU A 268 2.49 -12.70 13.35
N ASN A 269 2.64 -13.37 12.21
CA ASN A 269 3.35 -14.64 12.09
C ASN A 269 4.85 -14.47 11.80
N PHE A 270 5.35 -13.23 11.67
CA PHE A 270 6.75 -12.98 11.32
C PHE A 270 7.74 -13.69 12.25
N GLU A 271 7.44 -13.79 13.55
CA GLU A 271 8.26 -14.52 14.53
C GLU A 271 8.26 -16.04 14.31
N LYS A 272 7.19 -16.60 13.74
CA LYS A 272 7.12 -18.02 13.37
C LYS A 272 8.01 -18.31 12.16
N ASP A 273 8.00 -17.41 11.17
CA ASP A 273 8.83 -17.54 9.97
C ASP A 273 10.31 -17.27 10.28
N TYR A 274 10.56 -16.36 11.24
CA TYR A 274 11.89 -15.96 11.67
C TYR A 274 12.04 -16.07 13.20
N PRO A 275 12.32 -17.27 13.75
CA PRO A 275 12.40 -17.48 15.20
C PRO A 275 13.48 -16.68 15.93
N LYS A 276 14.45 -16.14 15.19
CA LYS A 276 15.52 -15.27 15.72
C LYS A 276 15.21 -13.78 15.53
N ALA A 277 13.98 -13.43 15.16
CA ALA A 277 13.59 -12.06 14.87
C ALA A 277 13.75 -11.17 16.10
N LYS A 278 14.39 -10.02 15.90
CA LYS A 278 14.39 -8.96 16.89
C LYS A 278 13.15 -8.09 16.70
N ILE A 279 12.31 -8.01 17.72
CA ILE A 279 11.13 -7.15 17.71
C ILE A 279 11.48 -5.82 18.37
N VAL A 280 11.12 -4.72 17.72
CA VAL A 280 11.23 -3.38 18.29
C VAL A 280 9.86 -2.70 18.22
N LYS A 281 9.29 -2.38 19.37
CA LYS A 281 8.00 -1.69 19.46
C LYS A 281 8.21 -0.19 19.38
N LEU A 282 7.58 0.47 18.41
CA LEU A 282 7.58 1.93 18.29
C LEU A 282 6.25 2.48 18.81
N GLU A 283 6.22 2.76 20.11
CA GLU A 283 4.99 3.10 20.86
C GLU A 283 4.79 4.60 21.08
N ARG A 284 5.89 5.37 21.07
CA ARG A 284 5.84 6.83 21.22
C ARG A 284 5.27 7.48 19.97
N ASN A 285 4.12 8.12 20.09
CA ASN A 285 3.44 8.87 19.05
C ASN A 285 3.90 10.35 19.04
N TYR A 286 4.13 10.89 17.85
CA TYR A 286 4.57 12.28 17.63
C TYR A 286 3.53 13.13 16.87
N ARG A 287 2.33 12.61 16.64
CA ARG A 287 1.30 13.23 15.78
C ARG A 287 0.08 13.71 16.55
N SER A 288 -0.36 12.93 17.54
CA SER A 288 -1.66 13.06 18.21
C SER A 288 -1.48 13.34 19.69
N THR A 289 -2.51 13.92 20.30
CA THR A 289 -2.63 14.15 21.74
C THR A 289 -3.08 12.89 22.47
N GLN A 290 -2.89 12.83 23.79
CA GLN A 290 -3.19 11.62 24.55
C GLN A 290 -4.69 11.28 24.51
N THR A 291 -5.58 12.27 24.49
CA THR A 291 -7.04 12.03 24.37
C THR A 291 -7.40 11.27 23.08
N ILE A 292 -6.77 11.62 21.95
CA ILE A 292 -6.99 10.91 20.67
C ILE A 292 -6.44 9.49 20.74
N LEU A 293 -5.26 9.30 21.34
CA LEU A 293 -4.64 7.98 21.48
C LEU A 293 -5.45 7.06 22.39
N ASP A 294 -5.96 7.57 23.51
CA ASP A 294 -6.76 6.81 24.46
C ASP A 294 -8.07 6.36 23.81
N ALA A 295 -8.73 7.24 23.04
CA ALA A 295 -9.93 6.88 22.29
C ALA A 295 -9.65 5.83 21.20
N ALA A 296 -8.59 6.00 20.42
CA ALA A 296 -8.17 5.01 19.43
C ALA A 296 -7.83 3.65 20.08
N GLY A 297 -7.12 3.68 21.21
CA GLY A 297 -6.78 2.53 22.04
C GLY A 297 -8.03 1.80 22.56
N ALA A 298 -9.03 2.54 23.06
CA ALA A 298 -10.27 1.98 23.55
C ALA A 298 -11.07 1.27 22.44
N VAL A 299 -11.10 1.83 21.23
CA VAL A 299 -11.76 1.22 20.06
C VAL A 299 -11.02 -0.05 19.62
N ILE A 300 -9.71 0.04 19.38
CA ILE A 300 -8.93 -1.09 18.85
C ILE A 300 -8.79 -2.25 19.86
N SER A 301 -8.92 -1.96 21.16
CA SER A 301 -8.90 -2.99 22.22
C SER A 301 -9.99 -4.05 22.08
N LYS A 302 -11.06 -3.75 21.33
CA LYS A 302 -12.18 -4.68 21.09
C LYS A 302 -11.86 -5.77 20.05
N ASN A 303 -10.76 -5.65 19.31
CA ASN A 303 -10.32 -6.67 18.36
C ASN A 303 -9.62 -7.83 19.08
N GLY A 304 -9.99 -9.07 18.73
CA GLY A 304 -9.45 -10.28 19.37
C GLY A 304 -8.02 -10.62 18.94
N ALA A 305 -7.77 -10.71 17.63
CA ALA A 305 -6.44 -11.01 17.09
C ALA A 305 -5.70 -9.71 16.76
N ARG A 306 -4.73 -9.33 17.61
CA ARG A 306 -3.89 -8.13 17.42
C ARG A 306 -2.59 -8.25 18.20
N SER A 307 -1.61 -7.45 17.81
CA SER A 307 -0.41 -7.26 18.59
C SER A 307 -0.67 -6.43 19.86
N GLU A 308 0.09 -6.73 20.90
CA GLU A 308 0.12 -5.95 22.13
C GLU A 308 1.09 -4.79 22.00
N LYS A 309 0.54 -3.57 21.96
CA LYS A 309 1.29 -2.32 22.05
C LYS A 309 0.45 -1.24 22.73
N THR A 310 1.11 -0.28 23.36
CA THR A 310 0.46 0.85 24.03
C THR A 310 1.00 2.16 23.49
N LEU A 311 0.16 2.98 22.86
CA LEU A 311 0.59 4.25 22.30
C LEU A 311 0.53 5.37 23.33
N TRP A 312 1.58 6.19 23.39
CA TRP A 312 1.67 7.32 24.30
C TRP A 312 2.33 8.53 23.63
N THR A 313 2.06 9.75 24.10
CA THR A 313 2.60 10.99 23.53
C THR A 313 3.13 11.96 24.58
N GLN A 314 4.06 12.84 24.19
CA GLN A 314 4.50 13.99 25.00
C GLN A 314 3.73 15.28 24.68
N ALA A 315 2.80 15.26 23.73
CA ALA A 315 2.02 16.43 23.33
C ALA A 315 0.93 16.85 24.35
N GLY A 316 0.84 16.14 25.49
CA GLY A 316 -0.20 16.36 26.50
C GLY A 316 -1.57 15.79 26.08
N SER A 317 -2.59 16.07 26.90
CA SER A 317 -3.94 15.51 26.71
C SER A 317 -4.67 16.09 25.50
N GLY A 318 -4.46 17.38 25.20
CA GLY A 318 -5.18 18.09 24.15
C GLY A 318 -6.68 18.27 24.44
N GLU A 319 -7.41 18.74 23.42
CA GLU A 319 -8.86 18.93 23.46
C GLU A 319 -9.64 17.61 23.54
N LYS A 320 -10.87 17.69 24.06
CA LYS A 320 -11.79 16.54 24.10
C LYS A 320 -12.31 16.20 22.71
N ILE A 321 -12.63 14.94 22.48
CA ILE A 321 -13.30 14.49 21.26
C ILE A 321 -14.77 14.90 21.35
N HIS A 322 -15.24 15.63 20.34
CA HIS A 322 -16.63 16.05 20.22
C HIS A 322 -17.41 15.03 19.37
N ILE A 323 -18.53 14.55 19.91
CA ILE A 323 -19.50 13.71 19.18
C ILE A 323 -20.77 14.52 19.04
N VAL A 324 -21.24 14.68 17.81
CA VAL A 324 -22.45 15.44 17.51
C VAL A 324 -23.40 14.59 16.72
N GLN A 325 -24.65 14.53 17.19
CA GLN A 325 -25.76 13.95 16.46
C GLN A 325 -26.51 15.06 15.74
N VAL A 326 -26.67 14.90 14.44
CA VAL A 326 -27.43 15.78 13.56
C VAL A 326 -28.65 15.05 13.02
N ARG A 327 -29.64 15.79 12.52
CA ARG A 327 -30.92 15.24 12.03
C ARG A 327 -30.79 14.63 10.65
N ASP A 328 -29.98 15.23 9.79
CA ASP A 328 -29.76 14.82 8.40
C ASP A 328 -28.38 15.25 7.86
N GLU A 329 -28.07 14.83 6.63
CA GLU A 329 -26.79 15.12 5.95
C GLU A 329 -26.60 16.62 5.61
N LEU A 330 -27.69 17.38 5.46
CA LEU A 330 -27.61 18.82 5.20
C LEU A 330 -27.22 19.58 6.48
N GLU A 331 -27.75 19.14 7.63
CA GLU A 331 -27.34 19.64 8.94
C GLU A 331 -25.89 19.24 9.25
N GLU A 332 -25.46 18.02 8.90
CA GLU A 332 -24.06 17.59 9.02
C GLU A 332 -23.11 18.54 8.27
N GLY A 333 -23.38 18.76 6.98
CA GLY A 333 -22.55 19.64 6.15
C GLY A 333 -22.53 21.08 6.66
N ARG A 334 -23.68 21.61 7.10
CA ARG A 334 -23.75 22.94 7.72
C ARG A 334 -22.95 23.01 9.02
N TYR A 335 -23.09 22.02 9.90
CA TYR A 335 -22.40 21.96 11.18
C TYR A 335 -20.88 21.96 10.97
N ILE A 336 -20.38 21.15 10.04
CA ILE A 336 -18.95 21.08 9.70
C ILE A 336 -18.43 22.45 9.23
N VAL A 337 -19.12 23.10 8.29
CA VAL A 337 -18.71 24.42 7.78
C VAL A 337 -18.65 25.45 8.90
N GLN A 338 -19.70 25.54 9.70
CA GLN A 338 -19.78 26.50 10.80
C GLN A 338 -18.69 26.26 11.84
N ASN A 339 -18.40 25.00 12.15
CA ASN A 339 -17.35 24.64 13.10
C ASN A 339 -15.95 25.03 12.58
N ILE A 340 -15.64 24.71 11.30
CA ILE A 340 -14.37 25.10 10.67
C ILE A 340 -14.20 26.63 10.68
N GLN A 341 -15.23 27.37 10.26
CA GLN A 341 -15.18 28.84 10.25
C GLN A 341 -15.02 29.42 11.66
N THR A 342 -15.71 28.85 12.65
CA THR A 342 -15.59 29.27 14.05
C THR A 342 -14.17 29.04 14.58
N LEU A 343 -13.56 27.89 14.28
CA LEU A 343 -12.19 27.58 14.69
C LEU A 343 -11.16 28.51 14.05
N ILE A 344 -11.27 28.78 12.75
CA ILE A 344 -10.39 29.74 12.04
C ILE A 344 -10.56 31.16 12.59
N ASN A 345 -11.79 31.58 12.89
CA ASN A 345 -12.03 32.91 13.44
C ASN A 345 -11.49 33.07 14.88
N ASN A 346 -11.45 31.98 15.64
CA ASN A 346 -10.96 31.98 17.02
C ASN A 346 -9.44 31.77 17.14
N ASP A 347 -8.81 31.16 16.14
CA ASP A 347 -7.37 30.93 16.09
C ASP A 347 -6.81 31.31 14.72
N SER A 348 -6.10 32.44 14.68
CA SER A 348 -5.51 32.99 13.46
C SER A 348 -4.38 32.15 12.87
N HIS A 349 -3.88 31.14 13.60
CA HIS A 349 -2.91 30.18 13.08
C HIS A 349 -3.56 29.06 12.25
N LEU A 350 -4.87 28.87 12.37
CA LEU A 350 -5.59 27.84 11.61
C LEU A 350 -5.99 28.35 10.23
N SER A 351 -5.87 27.47 9.25
CA SER A 351 -6.26 27.68 7.86
C SER A 351 -7.10 26.51 7.36
N LEU A 352 -7.70 26.62 6.18
CA LEU A 352 -8.46 25.51 5.57
C LEU A 352 -7.60 24.25 5.35
N HIS A 353 -6.28 24.39 5.26
CA HIS A 353 -5.37 23.25 5.09
C HIS A 353 -5.21 22.38 6.34
N ASP A 354 -5.61 22.90 7.50
CA ASP A 354 -5.51 22.19 8.79
C ASP A 354 -6.72 21.27 9.06
N PHE A 355 -7.72 21.29 8.17
CA PHE A 355 -8.95 20.52 8.30
C PHE A 355 -9.01 19.39 7.28
N ALA A 356 -9.42 18.21 7.76
CA ALA A 356 -9.71 17.05 6.92
C ALA A 356 -11.08 16.47 7.30
N VAL A 357 -11.90 16.19 6.29
CA VAL A 357 -13.19 15.51 6.45
C VAL A 357 -13.07 14.11 5.89
N LEU A 358 -13.20 13.10 6.75
CA LEU A 358 -13.04 11.69 6.40
C LEU A 358 -14.40 10.99 6.44
N TYR A 359 -14.69 10.21 5.40
CA TYR A 359 -15.95 9.48 5.24
C TYR A 359 -15.70 8.04 4.79
N ARG A 360 -16.68 7.16 5.02
CA ARG A 360 -16.55 5.71 4.79
C ARG A 360 -16.65 5.34 3.31
N THR A 361 -17.47 6.06 2.55
CA THR A 361 -17.72 5.80 1.12
C THR A 361 -17.73 7.09 0.31
N ASN A 362 -17.30 7.01 -0.95
CA ASN A 362 -17.26 8.17 -1.87
C ASN A 362 -18.63 8.74 -2.23
N ALA A 363 -19.72 8.04 -1.90
CA ALA A 363 -21.08 8.56 -2.08
C ALA A 363 -21.39 9.68 -1.07
N GLN A 364 -20.81 9.61 0.14
CA GLN A 364 -21.01 10.62 1.20
C GLN A 364 -20.35 11.96 0.86
N SER A 365 -19.42 12.01 -0.11
CA SER A 365 -18.79 13.28 -0.49
C SER A 365 -19.78 14.27 -1.07
N ARG A 366 -20.85 13.80 -1.72
CA ARG A 366 -21.78 14.65 -2.47
C ARG A 366 -22.47 15.69 -1.59
N SER A 367 -23.12 15.27 -0.50
CA SER A 367 -23.86 16.18 0.39
C SER A 367 -22.93 17.17 1.12
N LEU A 368 -21.71 16.73 1.43
CA LEU A 368 -20.65 17.59 1.97
C LEU A 368 -20.17 18.62 0.93
N GLU A 369 -19.88 18.19 -0.31
CA GLU A 369 -19.47 19.07 -1.42
C GLU A 369 -20.54 20.13 -1.72
N GLU A 370 -21.81 19.74 -1.79
CA GLU A 370 -22.95 20.65 -1.98
C GLU A 370 -23.03 21.69 -0.85
N SER A 371 -22.82 21.26 0.40
CA SER A 371 -22.77 22.17 1.56
C SER A 371 -21.59 23.13 1.48
N PHE A 372 -20.39 22.64 1.17
CA PHE A 372 -19.19 23.48 1.07
C PHE A 372 -19.33 24.53 -0.04
N LEU A 373 -19.86 24.14 -1.21
CA LEU A 373 -20.16 25.07 -2.30
C LEU A 373 -21.20 26.12 -1.89
N ARG A 374 -22.29 25.70 -1.23
CA ARG A 374 -23.36 26.59 -0.78
C ARG A 374 -22.86 27.68 0.18
N TYR A 375 -21.91 27.35 1.04
CA TYR A 375 -21.35 28.27 2.02
C TYR A 375 -20.01 28.91 1.60
N GLY A 376 -19.59 28.69 0.35
CA GLY A 376 -18.35 29.27 -0.19
C GLY A 376 -17.06 28.74 0.47
N LEU A 377 -17.09 27.55 1.07
CA LEU A 377 -15.92 26.91 1.68
C LEU A 377 -15.09 26.24 0.59
N ALA A 378 -13.83 26.65 0.43
CA ALA A 378 -12.92 26.00 -0.51
C ALA A 378 -12.53 24.61 -0.01
N TYR A 379 -12.53 23.62 -0.91
CA TYR A 379 -12.18 22.24 -0.57
C TYR A 379 -11.43 21.55 -1.71
N GLN A 380 -10.75 20.45 -1.35
CA GLN A 380 -10.10 19.54 -2.28
C GLN A 380 -10.49 18.10 -1.94
N ILE A 381 -10.79 17.30 -2.97
CA ILE A 381 -11.00 15.85 -2.82
C ILE A 381 -9.69 15.14 -3.11
N ILE A 382 -9.33 14.19 -2.25
CA ILE A 382 -8.15 13.32 -2.41
C ILE A 382 -8.62 11.96 -2.90
N GLY A 383 -8.00 11.44 -3.98
CA GLY A 383 -8.27 10.08 -4.48
C GLY A 383 -9.61 9.91 -5.20
N GLY A 384 -10.27 11.01 -5.57
CA GLY A 384 -11.52 11.01 -6.32
C GLY A 384 -11.60 12.18 -7.29
N VAL A 385 -12.55 12.09 -8.20
CA VAL A 385 -12.93 13.18 -9.10
C VAL A 385 -14.09 13.93 -8.44
N ARG A 386 -14.12 15.28 -8.52
CA ARG A 386 -15.24 16.10 -8.00
C ARG A 386 -16.56 15.54 -8.48
N PHE A 387 -17.61 15.61 -7.68
CA PHE A 387 -18.89 14.97 -8.02
C PHE A 387 -19.35 15.30 -9.45
N TYR A 388 -19.35 16.59 -9.83
CA TYR A 388 -19.73 17.06 -11.17
C TYR A 388 -18.73 16.74 -12.29
N GLU A 389 -17.53 16.27 -11.95
CA GLU A 389 -16.51 15.88 -12.91
C GLU A 389 -16.48 14.37 -13.18
N ARG A 390 -17.21 13.56 -12.39
CA ARG A 390 -17.37 12.12 -12.60
C ARG A 390 -18.04 11.84 -13.94
N LYS A 391 -17.61 10.76 -14.61
CA LYS A 391 -18.03 10.44 -15.98
C LYS A 391 -19.54 10.25 -16.06
N GLU A 392 -20.09 9.44 -15.17
CA GLU A 392 -21.51 9.15 -15.07
C GLU A 392 -22.36 10.41 -14.83
N ILE A 393 -21.86 11.37 -14.05
CA ILE A 393 -22.57 12.63 -13.77
C ILE A 393 -22.52 13.57 -14.97
N LYS A 394 -21.36 13.66 -15.64
CA LYS A 394 -21.22 14.41 -16.90
C LYS A 394 -22.10 13.85 -18.00
N ASP A 395 -22.19 12.52 -18.13
CA ASP A 395 -23.02 11.86 -19.13
C ASP A 395 -24.50 12.21 -18.92
N VAL A 396 -25.02 12.12 -17.69
CA VAL A 396 -26.41 12.53 -17.36
C VAL A 396 -26.65 14.02 -17.60
N LEU A 397 -25.73 14.89 -17.15
CA LEU A 397 -25.84 16.33 -17.38
C LEU A 397 -25.80 16.71 -18.87
N ALA A 398 -25.06 15.97 -19.69
CA ALA A 398 -25.03 16.17 -21.13
C ALA A 398 -26.39 15.83 -21.76
N TYR A 399 -27.03 14.74 -21.34
CA TYR A 399 -28.40 14.41 -21.76
C TYR A 399 -29.42 15.48 -21.33
N VAL A 400 -29.35 15.97 -20.09
CA VAL A 400 -30.26 17.02 -19.58
C VAL A 400 -30.03 18.37 -20.26
N ARG A 401 -28.80 18.67 -20.71
CA ARG A 401 -28.51 19.90 -21.50
C ARG A 401 -28.93 19.78 -22.97
N TYR A 402 -29.09 18.56 -23.47
CA TYR A 402 -29.48 18.28 -24.84
C TYR A 402 -31.01 18.29 -25.03
N ILE A 403 -31.74 17.82 -24.02
CA ILE A 403 -33.20 17.99 -23.89
C ILE A 403 -33.49 19.47 -23.58
#